data_AF-W9Y505-F1
#
_entry.id   AF-W9Y505-F1
#
_cell.length_a   1.000
_cell.length_b   1.000
_cell.length_c   1.000
_cell.angle_alpha   90.00
_cell.angle_beta   90.00
_cell.angle_gamma   90.00
#
_symmetry.space_group_name_H-M   'P 1'
#
loop_
_entity.id
_entity.type
_entity.pdbx_description
1 polymer ?
#
loop_
_entity_poly.entity_id
_entity_poly.type
_entity_poly.pdbx_seq_one_letter_code
_entity_poly.pdbx_strand_id
1 'polypeptide(L)'
;MAQPNPPTAILDLEIEVLSMIFSQVCSDSPRTASALALVNKYFNDAVKCVRYVHTTLQWDSAHKYFLTATGRQAKSWKCPEFFRGLRHLTIRQRHEKWRGSETDFADQLTELLGQVSNLRSLTWEIPLMLPHPVLDVLEAQHPRAHLHVRRVRTENYTYSSNSFHDLTENKCLISFGAEIFSDNMKSYHHVALQELLCRAPNLKFASLISDRISPSEVNEWGKWHIQLKPSTSLRHLTLDGWPISADTLEYWSKFVDLATLESFKCSRGRIDASYFTRAAQLLSNLKHVSLNLGAYDCDPETARAAQDYIDTCSPLATLSLWSWSGRISLASVLSKHGPTLKELHLHEREESFVDVGLEQVGTRPYLRQILSPESLAQVRNSCPKLKACTFDLNRHTQFLNIHDYQVHLNELVKAGLDELQIYFDAGVGYISLATFAEDISNVIDDEDENEWPELTLPNKCGGDFDSKNLPPVFWNPESTSDVPQTEIPDHPSADIVTFHPPSSTDDICRFVGELWKYVFGSRTSGERLLEVKFGEWDRKYFPLGNNPDGEKQKDIRVYCRAKPHERDDKVGECQILMQCCGGKHWKKFASG
;
A
#
# COMPACT_ATOMS: atom_id res chain seq x y z
N MET A 1 27.56 -24.49 45.35
CA MET A 1 27.11 -23.30 44.60
C MET A 1 25.61 -23.44 44.41
N ALA A 2 24.80 -22.60 45.04
CA ALA A 2 23.35 -22.65 44.86
C ALA A 2 23.01 -22.16 43.44
N GLN A 3 22.18 -22.90 42.71
CA GLN A 3 21.66 -22.42 41.43
C GLN A 3 20.80 -21.17 41.69
N PRO A 4 21.01 -20.06 40.96
CA PRO A 4 20.15 -18.89 41.08
C PRO A 4 18.72 -19.28 40.69
N ASN A 5 17.75 -18.91 41.54
CA ASN A 5 16.34 -19.10 41.23
C ASN A 5 15.99 -18.32 39.96
N PRO A 6 15.16 -18.89 39.06
CA PRO A 6 14.73 -18.18 37.86
C PRO A 6 13.95 -16.91 38.24
N PRO A 7 14.07 -15.83 37.46
CA PRO A 7 13.32 -14.59 37.70
C PRO A 7 11.81 -14.87 37.63
N THR A 8 11.07 -14.38 38.63
CA THR A 8 9.61 -14.61 38.76
C THR A 8 8.80 -13.37 38.41
N ALA A 9 9.43 -12.19 38.41
CA ALA A 9 8.84 -10.91 38.04
C ALA A 9 9.73 -10.18 37.01
N ILE A 10 9.13 -9.27 36.24
CA ILE A 10 9.86 -8.44 35.26
C ILE A 10 10.95 -7.55 35.91
N LEU A 11 10.79 -7.24 37.21
CA LEU A 11 11.76 -6.47 37.99
C LEU A 11 12.99 -7.29 38.42
N ASP A 12 12.92 -8.62 38.31
CA ASP A 12 14.05 -9.52 38.59
C ASP A 12 15.02 -9.60 37.39
N LEU A 13 14.62 -9.04 36.23
CA LEU A 13 15.46 -9.00 35.04
C LEU A 13 16.55 -7.95 35.17
N GLU A 14 17.77 -8.27 34.73
CA GLU A 14 18.87 -7.31 34.62
C GLU A 14 18.49 -6.15 33.69
N ILE A 15 19.04 -4.96 33.95
CA ILE A 15 18.69 -3.74 33.22
C ILE A 15 18.98 -3.88 31.73
N GLU A 16 20.00 -4.66 31.36
CA GLU A 16 20.35 -4.99 29.98
C GLU A 16 19.24 -5.78 29.28
N VAL A 17 18.70 -6.80 29.96
CA VAL A 17 17.60 -7.62 29.44
C VAL A 17 16.33 -6.77 29.32
N LEU A 18 16.05 -5.95 30.34
CA LEU A 18 14.90 -5.05 30.34
C LEU A 18 15.02 -3.99 29.24
N SER A 19 16.21 -3.45 29.01
CA SER A 19 16.50 -2.56 27.89
C SER A 19 16.39 -3.28 26.55
N MET A 20 16.76 -4.55 26.40
CA MET A 20 16.51 -5.29 25.17
C MET A 20 15.01 -5.43 24.88
N ILE A 21 14.22 -5.77 25.90
CA ILE A 21 12.74 -5.85 25.80
C ILE A 21 12.18 -4.47 25.43
N PHE A 22 12.58 -3.41 26.15
CA PHE A 22 12.10 -2.06 25.88
C PHE A 22 12.55 -1.53 24.52
N SER A 23 13.73 -1.94 24.03
CA SER A 23 14.17 -1.61 22.68
C SER A 23 13.19 -2.17 21.66
N GLN A 24 12.75 -3.43 21.80
CA GLN A 24 11.75 -4.01 20.92
C GLN A 24 10.40 -3.30 21.05
N VAL A 25 9.89 -3.14 22.28
CA VAL A 25 8.62 -2.45 22.55
C VAL A 25 8.60 -1.02 22.01
N CYS A 26 9.70 -0.27 22.17
CA CYS A 26 9.83 1.09 21.68
C CYS A 26 10.09 1.15 20.16
N SER A 27 10.57 0.07 19.54
CA SER A 27 10.63 -0.02 18.08
C SER A 27 9.23 -0.18 17.51
N ASP A 28 8.42 -1.05 18.12
CA ASP A 28 7.06 -1.35 17.67
C ASP A 28 6.07 -0.24 18.02
N SER A 29 6.27 0.41 19.18
CA SER A 29 5.47 1.56 19.64
C SER A 29 6.38 2.63 20.28
N PRO A 30 6.95 3.55 19.46
CA PRO A 30 7.87 4.59 19.94
C PRO A 30 7.34 5.50 21.04
N ARG A 31 6.01 5.64 21.15
CA ARG A 31 5.37 6.46 22.20
C ARG A 31 5.37 5.78 23.58
N THR A 32 5.54 4.46 23.62
CA THR A 32 5.51 3.65 24.85
C THR A 32 6.71 3.92 25.76
N ALA A 33 7.84 4.38 25.22
CA ALA A 33 9.04 4.72 26.00
C ALA A 33 8.75 5.66 27.18
N SER A 34 7.94 6.71 26.94
CA SER A 34 7.59 7.68 27.98
C SER A 34 6.72 7.06 29.08
N ALA A 35 5.80 6.17 28.72
CA ALA A 35 4.95 5.48 29.69
C ALA A 35 5.77 4.51 30.55
N LEU A 36 6.66 3.73 29.92
CA LEU A 36 7.58 2.82 30.63
C LEU A 36 8.46 3.59 31.63
N ALA A 37 8.97 4.76 31.24
CA ALA A 37 9.82 5.58 32.11
C ALA A 37 9.12 6.10 33.37
N LEU A 38 7.78 6.09 33.40
CA LEU A 38 6.96 6.55 34.52
C LEU A 38 6.55 5.42 35.47
N VAL A 39 6.80 4.14 35.13
CA VAL A 39 6.37 3.00 35.95
C VAL A 39 7.10 2.96 37.28
N ASN A 40 8.44 2.98 37.26
CA ASN A 40 9.29 3.08 38.45
C ASN A 40 10.72 3.50 38.06
N LYS A 41 11.60 3.70 39.05
CA LYS A 41 12.99 4.10 38.83
C LYS A 41 13.78 3.10 37.98
N TYR A 42 13.59 1.80 38.18
CA TYR A 42 14.31 0.75 37.46
C TYR A 42 13.95 0.74 35.97
N PHE A 43 12.65 0.85 35.66
CA PHE A 43 12.16 1.01 34.29
C PHE A 43 12.65 2.33 33.68
N ASN A 44 12.66 3.42 34.44
CA ASN A 44 13.19 4.71 34.00
C ASN A 44 14.66 4.58 33.56
N ASP A 45 15.48 3.89 34.34
CA ASP A 45 16.89 3.66 34.02
C ASP A 45 17.04 2.78 32.78
N ALA A 46 16.27 1.70 32.64
CA ALA A 46 16.27 0.86 31.44
C ALA A 46 15.80 1.63 30.19
N VAL A 47 14.81 2.53 30.32
CA VAL A 47 14.33 3.38 29.22
C VAL A 47 15.41 4.37 28.80
N LYS A 48 16.19 4.94 29.72
CA LYS A 48 17.29 5.86 29.36
C LYS A 48 18.27 5.21 28.39
N CYS A 49 18.50 3.90 28.50
CA CYS A 49 19.37 3.16 27.60
C CYS A 49 18.81 3.01 26.17
N VAL A 50 17.48 3.06 26.00
CA VAL A 50 16.82 2.82 24.70
C VAL A 50 16.14 4.04 24.07
N ARG A 51 15.96 5.11 24.85
CA ARG A 51 15.19 6.30 24.48
C ARG A 51 15.56 6.90 23.13
N TYR A 52 16.84 6.83 22.77
CA TYR A 52 17.41 7.46 21.58
C TYR A 52 17.74 6.47 20.45
N VAL A 53 17.47 5.18 20.63
CA VAL A 53 17.83 4.11 19.69
C VAL A 53 17.26 4.40 18.29
N HIS A 54 15.99 4.81 18.24
CA HIS A 54 15.30 5.24 17.02
C HIS A 54 14.99 6.73 17.09
N THR A 55 15.57 7.51 16.18
CA THR A 55 15.31 8.96 16.12
C THR A 55 14.93 9.37 14.71
N THR A 56 13.85 10.15 14.60
CA THR A 56 13.47 10.84 13.37
C THR A 56 13.72 12.34 13.52
N LEU A 57 14.58 12.89 12.66
CA LEU A 57 14.85 14.32 12.57
C LEU A 57 14.21 14.91 11.31
N GLN A 58 13.62 16.08 11.45
CA GLN A 58 13.02 16.86 10.38
C GLN A 58 13.86 18.11 10.15
N TRP A 59 14.29 18.33 8.91
CA TRP A 59 14.96 19.57 8.55
C TRP A 59 13.95 20.72 8.46
N ASP A 60 14.15 21.75 9.29
CA ASP A 60 13.44 23.01 9.19
C ASP A 60 14.25 23.98 8.36
N SER A 61 13.87 24.10 7.09
CA SER A 61 14.64 24.86 6.12
C SER A 61 14.52 26.39 6.34
N ALA A 62 13.42 26.86 6.95
CA ALA A 62 13.23 28.26 7.29
C ALA A 62 14.19 28.70 8.41
N HIS A 63 14.42 27.82 9.38
CA HIS A 63 15.26 28.11 10.54
C HIS A 63 16.67 27.49 10.46
N LYS A 64 16.95 26.71 9.41
CA LYS A 64 18.23 26.05 9.14
C LYS A 64 18.72 25.16 10.29
N TYR A 65 17.85 24.33 10.86
CA TYR A 65 18.25 23.34 11.86
C TYR A 65 17.36 22.09 11.84
N PHE A 66 17.84 21.02 12.48
CA PHE A 66 17.06 19.81 12.72
C PHE A 66 16.12 19.94 13.92
N LEU A 67 14.88 19.48 13.73
CA LEU A 67 13.86 19.29 14.76
C LEU A 67 13.60 17.81 14.99
N THR A 68 13.20 17.42 16.20
CA THR A 68 12.60 16.09 16.40
C THR A 68 11.23 16.01 15.74
N ALA A 69 10.67 14.81 15.59
CA ALA A 69 9.28 14.62 15.16
C ALA A 69 8.22 15.34 16.03
N THR A 70 8.58 15.75 17.26
CA THR A 70 7.74 16.54 18.18
C THR A 70 8.03 18.04 18.11
N GLY A 71 8.86 18.50 17.18
CA GLY A 71 9.21 19.91 17.00
C GLY A 71 10.25 20.44 17.99
N ARG A 72 10.99 19.58 18.70
CA ARG A 72 12.01 20.01 19.67
C ARG A 72 13.33 20.36 18.97
N GLN A 73 13.96 21.45 19.40
CA GLN A 73 15.20 21.99 18.81
C GLN A 73 16.46 21.19 19.19
N ALA A 74 17.50 21.28 18.35
CA ALA A 74 18.81 20.62 18.51
C ALA A 74 19.38 20.70 19.93
N LYS A 75 19.35 21.87 20.56
CA LYS A 75 19.87 22.09 21.93
C LYS A 75 19.22 21.19 22.99
N SER A 76 17.99 20.71 22.73
CA SER A 76 17.23 19.88 23.67
C SER A 76 17.48 18.38 23.53
N TRP A 77 18.16 17.94 22.45
CA TRP A 77 18.40 16.52 22.19
C TRP A 77 19.84 16.16 21.81
N LYS A 78 20.68 17.12 21.40
CA LYS A 78 22.14 16.93 21.23
C LYS A 78 22.80 16.79 22.61
N CYS A 79 22.84 15.58 23.17
CA CYS A 79 23.52 15.26 24.42
C CYS A 79 24.36 13.98 24.31
N PRO A 80 25.34 13.74 25.21
CA PRO A 80 26.19 12.55 25.15
C PRO A 80 25.41 11.22 25.14
N GLU A 81 24.30 11.15 25.86
CA GLU A 81 23.42 9.98 25.91
C GLU A 81 22.76 9.72 24.56
N PHE A 82 22.36 10.77 23.86
CA PHE A 82 21.81 10.67 22.51
C PHE A 82 22.84 10.10 21.54
N PHE A 83 24.06 10.65 21.50
CA PHE A 83 25.10 10.19 20.57
C PHE A 83 25.55 8.75 20.83
N ARG A 84 25.56 8.33 22.11
CA ARG A 84 25.86 6.94 22.50
C ARG A 84 24.71 5.99 22.24
N GLY A 85 23.46 6.46 22.36
CA GLY A 85 22.25 5.65 22.25
C GLY A 85 21.72 5.50 20.82
N LEU A 86 22.01 6.43 19.92
CA LEU A 86 21.46 6.41 18.56
C LEU A 86 21.95 5.20 17.76
N ARG A 87 21.01 4.44 17.18
CA ARG A 87 21.27 3.29 16.30
C ARG A 87 20.60 3.44 14.94
N HIS A 88 19.40 4.00 14.91
CA HIS A 88 18.58 4.13 13.71
C HIS A 88 18.16 5.59 13.57
N LEU A 89 18.68 6.26 12.54
CA LEU A 89 18.39 7.65 12.25
C LEU A 89 17.52 7.74 11.00
N THR A 90 16.39 8.43 11.09
CA THR A 90 15.56 8.79 9.94
C THR A 90 15.60 10.29 9.72
N ILE A 91 15.91 10.71 8.51
CA ILE A 91 15.96 12.12 8.11
C ILE A 91 14.79 12.42 7.17
N ARG A 92 13.95 13.40 7.54
CA ARG A 92 12.75 13.80 6.82
C ARG A 92 12.76 15.28 6.47
N GLN A 93 12.02 15.64 5.44
CA GLN A 93 11.69 17.03 5.15
C GLN A 93 10.44 17.45 5.94
N ARG A 94 10.45 18.63 6.58
CA ARG A 94 9.29 19.16 7.31
C ARG A 94 8.22 19.74 6.37
N HIS A 95 8.65 20.40 5.30
CA HIS A 95 7.81 21.12 4.35
C HIS A 95 7.96 20.53 2.94
N GLU A 96 6.93 20.60 2.11
CA GLU A 96 6.95 20.01 0.75
C GLU A 96 7.99 20.66 -0.19
N LYS A 97 8.35 21.93 0.04
CA LYS A 97 9.33 22.66 -0.77
C LYS A 97 10.63 22.84 0.00
N TRP A 98 11.74 22.48 -0.62
CA TRP A 98 13.07 22.76 -0.07
C TRP A 98 13.34 24.27 -0.14
N ARG A 99 13.67 24.90 0.98
CA ARG A 99 14.03 26.32 1.02
C ARG A 99 15.27 26.51 1.89
N GLY A 100 16.45 26.63 1.32
CA GLY A 100 17.68 26.87 2.09
C GLY A 100 18.93 26.35 1.40
N SER A 101 20.10 26.64 2.00
CA SER A 101 21.38 26.13 1.50
C SER A 101 21.52 24.64 1.83
N GLU A 102 21.87 23.84 0.84
CA GLU A 102 22.23 22.41 1.03
C GLU A 102 23.45 22.24 1.94
N THR A 103 24.34 23.24 1.97
CA THR A 103 25.54 23.24 2.82
C THR A 103 25.20 23.21 4.31
N ASP A 104 24.31 24.09 4.78
CA ASP A 104 23.95 24.18 6.21
C ASP A 104 23.35 22.86 6.73
N PHE A 105 22.58 22.18 5.86
CA PHE A 105 22.03 20.87 6.13
C PHE A 105 23.13 19.81 6.20
N ALA A 106 23.99 19.75 5.18
CA ALA A 106 25.04 18.75 5.05
C ALA A 106 26.03 18.85 6.21
N ASP A 107 26.41 20.07 6.61
CA ASP A 107 27.33 20.33 7.70
C ASP A 107 26.78 19.84 9.04
N GLN A 108 25.52 20.16 9.36
CA GLN A 108 24.90 19.71 10.60
C GLN A 108 24.70 18.19 10.67
N LEU A 109 24.37 17.56 9.55
CA LEU A 109 24.22 16.11 9.51
C LEU A 109 25.58 15.41 9.59
N THR A 110 26.60 15.96 8.92
CA THR A 110 27.99 15.49 9.02
C THR A 110 28.51 15.60 10.46
N GLU A 111 28.29 16.74 11.11
CA GLU A 111 28.63 16.95 12.52
C GLU A 111 27.94 15.94 13.44
N LEU A 112 26.65 15.67 13.18
CA LEU A 112 25.86 14.69 13.93
C LEU A 112 26.41 13.28 13.76
N LEU A 113 26.60 12.82 12.53
CA LEU A 113 27.15 11.50 12.22
C LEU A 113 28.57 11.34 12.77
N GLY A 114 29.33 12.44 12.78
CA GLY A 114 30.64 12.61 13.41
C GLY A 114 30.71 12.26 14.90
N GLN A 115 29.62 12.49 15.62
CA GLN A 115 29.55 12.31 17.07
C GLN A 115 28.89 10.99 17.48
N VAL A 116 28.10 10.40 16.60
CA VAL A 116 27.44 9.11 16.84
C VAL A 116 28.49 8.01 16.78
N SER A 117 28.41 7.02 17.66
CA SER A 117 29.45 5.97 17.78
C SER A 117 29.04 4.60 17.23
N ASN A 118 27.75 4.35 17.02
CA ASN A 118 27.23 3.00 16.78
C ASN A 118 26.01 3.02 15.84
N LEU A 119 26.05 3.83 14.78
CA LEU A 119 24.92 3.89 13.85
C LEU A 119 24.78 2.54 13.11
N ARG A 120 23.57 1.99 13.12
CA ARG A 120 23.19 0.75 12.42
C ARG A 120 22.43 1.04 11.14
N SER A 121 21.63 2.09 11.09
CA SER A 121 20.96 2.49 9.86
C SER A 121 20.70 3.98 9.76
N LEU A 122 20.81 4.49 8.54
CA LEU A 122 20.38 5.82 8.13
C LEU A 122 19.28 5.68 7.09
N THR A 123 18.07 6.15 7.40
CA THR A 123 16.96 6.26 6.46
C THR A 123 16.83 7.70 6.00
N TRP A 124 16.88 7.90 4.69
CA TRP A 124 16.76 9.18 4.04
C TRP A 124 15.41 9.29 3.33
N GLU A 125 14.55 10.17 3.82
CA GLU A 125 13.20 10.44 3.32
C GLU A 125 13.08 11.91 2.89
N ILE A 126 14.08 12.38 2.16
CA ILE A 126 14.07 13.70 1.53
C ILE A 126 14.10 13.45 0.00
N PRO A 127 13.28 14.16 -0.79
CA PRO A 127 13.20 13.99 -2.24
C PRO A 127 14.44 14.52 -3.00
N LEU A 128 15.57 14.69 -2.31
CA LEU A 128 16.85 15.17 -2.84
C LEU A 128 17.91 14.07 -2.68
N MET A 129 18.98 14.13 -3.47
CA MET A 129 20.12 13.23 -3.30
C MET A 129 20.83 13.49 -1.98
N LEU A 130 21.49 12.45 -1.45
CA LEU A 130 22.36 12.63 -0.28
C LEU A 130 23.55 13.52 -0.67
N PRO A 131 23.89 14.54 0.15
CA PRO A 131 25.11 15.31 -0.06
C PRO A 131 26.36 14.43 0.09
N HIS A 132 27.36 14.65 -0.78
CA HIS A 132 28.63 13.92 -0.76
C HIS A 132 29.32 13.89 0.64
N PRO A 133 29.45 15.01 1.38
CA PRO A 133 30.07 14.99 2.71
C PRO A 133 29.39 14.04 3.69
N VAL A 134 28.08 13.83 3.56
CA VAL A 134 27.31 12.93 4.42
C VAL A 134 27.63 11.47 4.08
N LEU A 135 27.77 11.14 2.79
CA LEU A 135 28.16 9.80 2.34
C LEU A 135 29.56 9.43 2.81
N ASP A 136 30.52 10.36 2.65
CA ASP A 136 31.91 10.16 3.09
C ASP A 136 32.00 9.86 4.59
N VAL A 137 31.31 10.66 5.40
CA VAL A 137 31.32 10.49 6.86
C VAL A 137 30.63 9.18 7.25
N LEU A 138 29.55 8.81 6.56
CA LEU A 138 28.87 7.53 6.80
C LEU A 138 29.77 6.35 6.48
N GLU A 139 30.49 6.37 5.35
CA GLU A 139 31.38 5.28 4.97
C GLU A 139 32.63 5.22 5.87
N ALA A 140 33.22 6.38 6.21
CA ALA A 140 34.42 6.44 7.03
C ALA A 140 34.16 6.03 8.49
N GLN A 141 33.04 6.46 9.08
CA GLN A 141 32.79 6.28 10.52
C GLN A 141 31.79 5.16 10.82
N HIS A 142 30.90 4.85 9.88
CA HIS A 142 29.83 3.86 10.06
C HIS A 142 29.79 2.86 8.89
N PRO A 143 30.90 2.19 8.52
CA PRO A 143 30.99 1.34 7.33
C PRO A 143 30.07 0.10 7.35
N ARG A 144 29.48 -0.22 8.50
CA ARG A 144 28.51 -1.32 8.69
C ARG A 144 27.07 -0.85 8.78
N ALA A 145 26.83 0.46 8.74
CA ALA A 145 25.49 1.00 8.76
C ALA A 145 24.77 0.71 7.44
N HIS A 146 23.46 0.50 7.50
CA HIS A 146 22.61 0.37 6.33
C HIS A 146 22.05 1.74 5.94
N LEU A 147 22.36 2.19 4.74
CA LEU A 147 21.79 3.37 4.12
C LEU A 147 20.54 2.96 3.32
N HIS A 148 19.42 3.62 3.65
CA HIS A 148 18.14 3.45 2.99
C HIS A 148 17.70 4.78 2.39
N VAL A 149 17.80 4.91 1.06
CA VAL A 149 17.36 6.11 0.35
C VAL A 149 15.94 5.89 -0.19
N ARG A 150 14.98 6.70 0.27
CA ARG A 150 13.56 6.58 -0.10
C ARG A 150 13.12 7.73 -0.99
N ARG A 151 12.69 7.40 -2.21
CA ARG A 151 11.97 8.28 -3.17
C ARG A 151 12.66 9.62 -3.45
N VAL A 152 13.85 9.58 -4.04
CA VAL A 152 14.50 10.80 -4.56
C VAL A 152 13.83 11.23 -5.86
N ARG A 153 13.61 12.53 -6.06
CA ARG A 153 13.06 13.06 -7.30
C ARG A 153 14.16 13.53 -8.23
N THR A 154 14.18 13.02 -9.46
CA THR A 154 15.25 13.31 -10.42
C THR A 154 15.15 14.70 -11.05
N GLU A 155 13.98 15.35 -10.99
CA GLU A 155 13.76 16.72 -11.48
C GLU A 155 14.70 17.76 -10.84
N ASN A 156 15.15 17.48 -9.62
CA ASN A 156 16.03 18.35 -8.84
C ASN A 156 17.52 18.11 -9.12
N TYR A 157 17.86 17.37 -10.18
CA TYR A 157 19.22 16.89 -10.45
C TYR A 157 19.77 17.38 -11.80
N THR A 158 20.97 17.96 -11.74
CA THR A 158 21.86 18.12 -12.89
C THR A 158 22.85 16.94 -12.91
N TYR A 159 22.97 16.25 -14.05
CA TYR A 159 23.87 15.10 -14.28
C TYR A 159 25.33 15.28 -13.87
N SER A 160 25.74 16.52 -13.63
CA SER A 160 27.10 16.89 -13.21
C SER A 160 27.38 16.80 -11.71
N SER A 161 26.43 16.39 -10.84
CA SER A 161 26.75 16.34 -9.40
C SER A 161 27.38 14.99 -9.01
N ASN A 162 28.60 15.07 -8.46
CA ASN A 162 29.39 13.94 -7.97
C ASN A 162 28.62 13.00 -7.03
N SER A 163 27.65 13.55 -6.28
CA SER A 163 26.83 12.81 -5.30
C SER A 163 26.18 11.53 -5.83
N PHE A 164 25.77 11.49 -7.11
CA PHE A 164 25.18 10.28 -7.69
C PHE A 164 26.23 9.18 -7.92
N HIS A 165 27.41 9.57 -8.40
CA HIS A 165 28.53 8.67 -8.60
C HIS A 165 29.01 8.10 -7.26
N ASP A 166 29.10 8.94 -6.23
CA ASP A 166 29.51 8.50 -4.90
C ASP A 166 28.51 7.53 -4.27
N LEU A 167 27.20 7.78 -4.46
CA LEU A 167 26.15 6.89 -3.98
C LEU A 167 26.21 5.51 -4.67
N THR A 168 26.62 5.49 -5.93
CA THR A 168 26.72 4.28 -6.76
C THR A 168 27.80 3.32 -6.27
N GLU A 169 28.86 3.83 -5.65
CA GLU A 169 29.96 3.02 -5.11
C GLU A 169 29.86 2.78 -3.60
N ASN A 170 28.89 3.44 -2.94
CA ASN A 170 28.74 3.40 -1.50
C ASN A 170 28.36 2.00 -0.98
N LYS A 171 29.21 1.44 -0.12
CA LYS A 171 29.03 0.09 0.45
C LYS A 171 27.91 0.01 1.48
N CYS A 172 27.48 1.13 2.05
CA CYS A 172 26.40 1.18 3.03
C CYS A 172 25.02 1.11 2.36
N LEU A 173 24.90 1.38 1.05
CA LEU A 173 23.62 1.43 0.35
C LEU A 173 22.95 0.05 0.27
N ILE A 174 21.81 -0.11 0.96
CA ILE A 174 21.01 -1.35 0.99
C ILE A 174 19.71 -1.20 0.21
N SER A 175 19.08 -0.03 0.25
CA SER A 175 17.84 0.22 -0.50
C SER A 175 17.84 1.59 -1.15
N PHE A 176 17.34 1.65 -2.38
CA PHE A 176 17.24 2.87 -3.14
C PHE A 176 15.85 3.02 -3.76
N GLY A 177 15.33 4.24 -3.82
CA GLY A 177 14.09 4.55 -4.52
C GLY A 177 14.16 5.89 -5.21
N ALA A 178 13.65 5.96 -6.44
CA ALA A 178 13.60 7.16 -7.25
C ALA A 178 12.23 7.36 -7.89
N GLU A 179 11.86 8.63 -8.10
CA GLU A 179 10.69 9.08 -8.82
C GLU A 179 11.13 10.00 -9.96
N ILE A 180 10.76 9.65 -11.18
CA ILE A 180 11.17 10.30 -12.43
C ILE A 180 9.93 10.92 -13.06
N PHE A 181 9.86 12.24 -13.10
CA PHE A 181 8.79 12.98 -13.75
C PHE A 181 9.15 13.26 -15.21
N SER A 182 8.29 12.84 -16.13
CA SER A 182 8.54 12.77 -17.58
C SER A 182 8.28 14.08 -18.32
N ASP A 183 8.49 15.24 -17.71
CA ASP A 183 8.11 16.51 -18.36
C ASP A 183 9.12 16.92 -19.44
N ASN A 184 10.31 16.33 -19.45
CA ASN A 184 11.27 16.41 -20.55
C ASN A 184 12.11 15.13 -20.59
N MET A 185 11.93 14.32 -21.63
CA MET A 185 12.62 13.06 -21.92
C MET A 185 14.13 13.13 -21.74
N LYS A 186 14.60 12.95 -20.51
CA LYS A 186 16.00 13.04 -20.16
C LYS A 186 16.51 11.64 -19.86
N SER A 187 16.74 10.93 -20.96
CA SER A 187 17.48 9.68 -21.08
C SER A 187 18.58 9.47 -20.03
N TYR A 188 19.33 10.54 -19.72
CA TYR A 188 20.45 10.50 -18.78
C TYR A 188 20.06 10.11 -17.34
N HIS A 189 18.83 10.40 -16.88
CA HIS A 189 18.41 9.99 -15.54
C HIS A 189 18.27 8.47 -15.43
N HIS A 190 17.77 7.83 -16.49
CA HIS A 190 17.70 6.37 -16.55
C HIS A 190 19.11 5.75 -16.62
N VAL A 191 20.04 6.36 -17.36
CA VAL A 191 21.45 5.92 -17.41
C VAL A 191 22.08 5.93 -16.02
N ALA A 192 21.94 7.03 -15.27
CA ALA A 192 22.45 7.12 -13.91
C ALA A 192 21.88 5.98 -13.04
N LEU A 193 20.56 5.76 -13.09
CA LEU A 193 19.91 4.70 -12.33
C LEU A 193 20.43 3.31 -12.70
N GLN A 194 20.67 3.03 -13.98
CA GLN A 194 21.27 1.77 -14.42
C GLN A 194 22.66 1.58 -13.81
N GLU A 195 23.50 2.62 -13.84
CA GLU A 195 24.84 2.58 -13.24
C GLU A 195 24.78 2.29 -11.74
N LEU A 196 23.88 2.97 -11.02
CA LEU A 196 23.65 2.75 -9.59
C LEU A 196 23.27 1.31 -9.31
N LEU A 197 22.28 0.77 -10.04
CA LEU A 197 21.83 -0.61 -9.83
C LEU A 197 22.93 -1.63 -10.10
N CYS A 198 23.75 -1.41 -11.14
CA CYS A 198 24.82 -2.34 -11.52
C CYS A 198 26.00 -2.32 -10.56
N ARG A 199 26.40 -1.14 -10.08
CA ARG A 199 27.67 -0.96 -9.35
C ARG A 199 27.50 -0.97 -7.83
N ALA A 200 26.31 -0.69 -7.30
CA ALA A 200 26.08 -0.69 -5.85
C ALA A 200 26.20 -2.12 -5.28
N PRO A 201 27.27 -2.42 -4.51
CA PRO A 201 27.66 -3.81 -4.24
C PRO A 201 26.69 -4.52 -3.28
N ASN A 202 26.04 -3.77 -2.38
CA ASN A 202 25.19 -4.31 -1.32
C ASN A 202 23.71 -3.96 -1.50
N LEU A 203 23.32 -3.39 -2.64
CA LEU A 203 21.95 -2.98 -2.91
C LEU A 203 21.04 -4.21 -3.01
N LYS A 204 20.07 -4.32 -2.11
CA LYS A 204 19.11 -5.43 -2.06
C LYS A 204 17.72 -5.05 -2.55
N PHE A 205 17.36 -3.78 -2.45
CA PHE A 205 16.03 -3.27 -2.82
C PHE A 205 16.14 -2.03 -3.72
N ALA A 206 15.41 -2.03 -4.82
CA ALA A 206 15.28 -0.88 -5.71
C ALA A 206 13.81 -0.62 -6.03
N SER A 207 13.40 0.66 -6.03
CA SER A 207 12.06 1.09 -6.45
C SER A 207 12.16 2.28 -7.39
N LEU A 208 11.88 2.07 -8.66
CA LEU A 208 11.93 3.09 -9.70
C LEU A 208 10.49 3.41 -10.14
N ILE A 209 10.07 4.63 -9.87
CA ILE A 209 8.77 5.16 -10.26
C ILE A 209 9.01 6.09 -11.45
N SER A 210 8.40 5.80 -12.58
CA SER A 210 8.46 6.66 -13.76
C SER A 210 7.13 6.58 -14.47
N ASP A 211 6.47 7.71 -14.65
CA ASP A 211 5.17 7.73 -15.31
C ASP A 211 5.34 7.97 -16.82
N ARG A 212 4.36 7.51 -17.61
CA ARG A 212 4.24 7.76 -19.07
C ARG A 212 5.39 7.25 -19.94
N ILE A 213 6.08 6.19 -19.52
CA ILE A 213 7.07 5.54 -20.39
C ILE A 213 6.33 4.76 -21.49
N SER A 214 6.68 4.99 -22.75
CA SER A 214 6.18 4.19 -23.88
C SER A 214 7.08 2.97 -24.15
N PRO A 215 6.54 1.85 -24.67
CA PRO A 215 7.36 0.72 -25.10
C PRO A 215 8.45 1.11 -26.12
N SER A 216 8.15 2.05 -27.02
CA SER A 216 9.12 2.60 -27.98
C SER A 216 10.31 3.28 -27.32
N GLU A 217 10.10 4.01 -26.23
CA GLU A 217 11.20 4.63 -25.47
C GLU A 217 12.11 3.57 -24.86
N VAL A 218 11.53 2.55 -24.24
CA VAL A 218 12.30 1.43 -23.65
C VAL A 218 13.16 0.75 -24.71
N ASN A 219 12.60 0.53 -25.90
CA ASN A 219 13.33 -0.05 -27.03
C ASN A 219 14.48 0.87 -27.49
N GLU A 220 14.25 2.18 -27.65
CA GLU A 220 15.30 3.14 -27.98
C GLU A 220 16.42 3.16 -26.93
N TRP A 221 16.09 3.11 -25.63
CA TRP A 221 17.07 3.02 -24.56
C TRP A 221 17.82 1.70 -24.58
N GLY A 222 17.16 0.62 -25.00
CA GLY A 222 17.75 -0.69 -25.21
C GLY A 222 18.87 -0.71 -26.24
N LYS A 223 18.92 0.26 -27.17
CA LYS A 223 20.00 0.43 -28.15
C LYS A 223 21.23 1.11 -27.59
N TRP A 224 21.15 1.72 -26.41
CA TRP A 224 22.32 2.35 -25.80
C TRP A 224 23.34 1.28 -25.41
N HIS A 225 24.54 1.40 -25.95
CA HIS A 225 25.64 0.49 -25.66
C HIS A 225 26.25 0.83 -24.30
N ILE A 226 25.69 0.26 -23.25
CA ILE A 226 26.24 0.33 -21.90
C ILE A 226 26.62 -1.09 -21.49
N GLN A 227 27.93 -1.39 -21.51
CA GLN A 227 28.45 -2.68 -21.06
C GLN A 227 28.69 -2.63 -19.55
N LEU A 228 27.63 -2.88 -18.78
CA LEU A 228 27.73 -3.09 -17.34
C LEU A 228 27.48 -4.56 -17.03
N LYS A 229 28.13 -5.06 -15.97
CA LYS A 229 27.82 -6.38 -15.44
C LYS A 229 26.48 -6.28 -14.70
N PRO A 230 25.49 -7.15 -15.00
CA PRO A 230 24.24 -7.16 -14.25
C PRO A 230 24.47 -7.38 -12.77
N SER A 231 23.72 -6.65 -11.95
CA SER A 231 23.76 -6.79 -10.50
C SER A 231 23.17 -8.12 -10.06
N THR A 232 23.86 -8.77 -9.12
CA THR A 232 23.44 -10.04 -8.50
C THR A 232 23.13 -9.88 -7.01
N SER A 233 23.26 -8.66 -6.46
CA SER A 233 22.98 -8.33 -5.06
C SER A 233 21.49 -8.00 -4.85
N LEU A 234 20.81 -7.54 -5.90
CA LEU A 234 19.40 -7.15 -5.83
C LEU A 234 18.50 -8.36 -5.57
N ARG A 235 17.56 -8.21 -4.65
CA ARG A 235 16.54 -9.23 -4.30
C ARG A 235 15.13 -8.76 -4.58
N HIS A 236 14.93 -7.44 -4.58
CA HIS A 236 13.63 -6.83 -4.79
C HIS A 236 13.75 -5.67 -5.78
N LEU A 237 12.93 -5.69 -6.83
CA LEU A 237 12.86 -4.63 -7.82
C LEU A 237 11.40 -4.22 -8.05
N THR A 238 11.11 -2.94 -7.89
CA THR A 238 9.84 -2.31 -8.26
C THR A 238 10.05 -1.37 -9.44
N LEU A 239 9.29 -1.57 -10.52
CA LEU A 239 9.25 -0.76 -11.73
C LEU A 239 7.82 -0.22 -11.90
N ASP A 240 7.54 0.92 -11.28
CA ASP A 240 6.19 1.47 -11.23
C ASP A 240 6.00 2.55 -12.31
N GLY A 241 4.96 2.40 -13.14
CA GLY A 241 4.68 3.22 -14.33
C GLY A 241 5.44 2.80 -15.60
N TRP A 242 6.22 1.71 -15.54
CA TRP A 242 6.90 1.11 -16.69
C TRP A 242 5.96 0.18 -17.49
N PRO A 243 6.10 0.11 -18.83
CA PRO A 243 5.35 -0.86 -19.64
C PRO A 243 5.56 -2.28 -19.15
N ILE A 244 4.48 -3.06 -19.08
CA ILE A 244 4.51 -4.48 -18.69
C ILE A 244 4.62 -5.28 -19.99
N SER A 245 5.84 -5.32 -20.55
CA SER A 245 6.16 -5.96 -21.82
C SER A 245 7.47 -6.77 -21.75
N ALA A 246 7.71 -7.62 -22.75
CA ALA A 246 8.99 -8.32 -22.89
C ALA A 246 10.18 -7.34 -22.99
N ASP A 247 10.05 -6.27 -23.77
CA ASP A 247 11.09 -5.25 -23.97
C ASP A 247 11.56 -4.63 -22.65
N THR A 248 10.63 -4.36 -21.72
CA THR A 248 10.99 -3.85 -20.38
C THR A 248 11.82 -4.86 -19.60
N LEU A 249 11.45 -6.14 -19.62
CA LEU A 249 12.22 -7.18 -18.93
C LEU A 249 13.60 -7.36 -19.57
N GLU A 250 13.68 -7.36 -20.89
CA GLU A 250 14.95 -7.50 -21.61
C GLU A 250 15.87 -6.31 -21.36
N TYR A 251 15.31 -5.11 -21.38
CA TYR A 251 16.04 -3.89 -21.04
C TYR A 251 16.64 -3.98 -19.63
N TRP A 252 15.83 -4.34 -18.62
CA TRP A 252 16.32 -4.42 -17.24
C TRP A 252 17.24 -5.62 -16.99
N SER A 253 17.10 -6.71 -17.74
CA SER A 253 17.99 -7.88 -17.65
C SER A 253 19.45 -7.57 -17.99
N LYS A 254 19.72 -6.47 -18.72
CA LYS A 254 21.07 -5.98 -19.01
C LYS A 254 21.77 -5.41 -17.77
N PHE A 255 21.01 -5.00 -16.76
CA PHE A 255 21.51 -4.27 -15.59
C PHE A 255 21.30 -5.02 -14.28
N VAL A 256 20.32 -5.93 -14.25
CA VAL A 256 19.97 -6.74 -13.08
C VAL A 256 19.84 -8.19 -13.52
N ASP A 257 20.47 -9.10 -12.80
CA ASP A 257 20.21 -10.53 -12.93
C ASP A 257 18.83 -10.84 -12.35
N LEU A 258 17.81 -10.79 -13.22
CA LEU A 258 16.40 -10.98 -12.86
C LEU A 258 16.14 -12.37 -12.24
N ALA A 259 16.97 -13.36 -12.53
CA ALA A 259 16.84 -14.69 -11.96
C ALA A 259 17.19 -14.71 -10.46
N THR A 260 17.90 -13.71 -9.94
CA THR A 260 18.24 -13.62 -8.50
C THR A 260 17.17 -12.93 -7.66
N LEU A 261 16.12 -12.39 -8.29
CA LEU A 261 15.06 -11.67 -7.59
C LEU A 261 14.15 -12.64 -6.82
N GLU A 262 13.82 -12.24 -5.59
CA GLU A 262 12.83 -12.92 -4.74
C GLU A 262 11.45 -12.26 -4.86
N SER A 263 11.42 -10.96 -5.18
CA SER A 263 10.20 -10.20 -5.47
C SER A 263 10.43 -9.26 -6.64
N PHE A 264 9.46 -9.24 -7.55
CA PHE A 264 9.42 -8.30 -8.66
C PHE A 264 8.04 -7.67 -8.75
N LYS A 265 7.97 -6.35 -8.92
CA LYS A 265 6.71 -5.62 -9.11
C LYS A 265 6.85 -4.71 -10.32
N CYS A 266 6.00 -4.90 -11.32
CA CYS A 266 5.85 -3.99 -12.46
C CYS A 266 4.38 -3.59 -12.53
N SER A 267 4.07 -2.30 -12.42
CA SER A 267 2.67 -1.82 -12.28
C SER A 267 2.42 -0.53 -13.03
N ARG A 268 1.14 -0.18 -13.23
CA ARG A 268 0.65 1.08 -13.83
C ARG A 268 1.08 1.38 -15.28
N GLY A 269 1.89 0.53 -15.92
CA GLY A 269 2.14 0.61 -17.36
C GLY A 269 1.19 -0.25 -18.17
N ARG A 270 1.15 0.02 -19.48
CA ARG A 270 0.39 -0.77 -20.46
C ARG A 270 0.87 -2.22 -20.44
N ILE A 271 -0.07 -3.16 -20.39
CA ILE A 271 0.18 -4.60 -20.39
C ILE A 271 0.22 -5.17 -21.81
N ASP A 272 1.12 -6.14 -22.01
CA ASP A 272 1.29 -6.89 -23.25
C ASP A 272 1.52 -8.38 -22.91
N ALA A 273 0.90 -9.30 -23.66
CA ALA A 273 1.02 -10.74 -23.45
C ALA A 273 2.47 -11.23 -23.47
N SER A 274 3.36 -10.59 -24.24
CA SER A 274 4.78 -10.92 -24.35
C SER A 274 5.52 -10.85 -23.02
N TYR A 275 5.07 -10.01 -22.08
CA TYR A 275 5.64 -9.90 -20.75
C TYR A 275 5.65 -11.25 -20.03
N PHE A 276 4.54 -11.96 -20.03
CA PHE A 276 4.37 -13.19 -19.26
C PHE A 276 5.24 -14.33 -19.80
N THR A 277 5.28 -14.47 -21.12
CA THR A 277 6.16 -15.44 -21.80
C THR A 277 7.62 -15.18 -21.45
N ARG A 278 8.04 -13.92 -21.42
CA ARG A 278 9.43 -13.55 -21.11
C ARG A 278 9.73 -13.63 -19.61
N ALA A 279 8.77 -13.27 -18.77
CA ALA A 279 8.85 -13.36 -17.31
C ALA A 279 9.12 -14.80 -16.87
N ALA A 280 8.44 -15.79 -17.46
CA ALA A 280 8.67 -17.21 -17.17
C ALA A 280 10.14 -17.64 -17.37
N GLN A 281 10.85 -16.99 -18.29
CA GLN A 281 12.24 -17.31 -18.62
C GLN A 281 13.25 -16.58 -17.72
N LEU A 282 12.94 -15.34 -17.33
CA LEU A 282 13.87 -14.44 -16.65
C LEU A 282 13.66 -14.35 -15.13
N LEU A 283 12.44 -14.59 -14.64
CA LEU A 283 12.02 -14.40 -13.24
C LEU A 283 11.81 -15.74 -12.52
N SER A 284 12.78 -16.64 -12.60
CA SER A 284 12.63 -18.06 -12.22
C SER A 284 12.61 -18.35 -10.71
N ASN A 285 13.10 -17.43 -9.86
CA ASN A 285 13.22 -17.63 -8.40
C ASN A 285 12.26 -16.76 -7.56
N LEU A 286 11.20 -16.22 -8.17
CA LEU A 286 10.24 -15.41 -7.44
C LEU A 286 9.52 -16.22 -6.36
N LYS A 287 9.40 -15.63 -5.17
CA LYS A 287 8.60 -16.12 -4.05
C LYS A 287 7.30 -15.33 -3.89
N HIS A 288 7.31 -14.09 -4.38
CA HIS A 288 6.21 -13.14 -4.26
C HIS A 288 5.88 -12.60 -5.65
N VAL A 289 4.64 -12.82 -6.09
CA VAL A 289 4.13 -12.31 -7.37
C VAL A 289 2.93 -11.43 -7.10
N SER A 290 2.94 -10.22 -7.67
CA SER A 290 1.81 -9.29 -7.62
C SER A 290 1.51 -8.79 -9.02
N LEU A 291 0.32 -9.11 -9.51
CA LEU A 291 -0.24 -8.66 -10.77
C LEU A 291 -1.49 -7.84 -10.43
N ASN A 292 -1.30 -6.57 -10.10
CA ASN A 292 -2.41 -5.69 -9.72
C ASN A 292 -2.65 -4.69 -10.85
N LEU A 293 -3.49 -5.07 -11.80
CA LEU A 293 -3.72 -4.34 -13.05
C LEU A 293 -5.17 -3.87 -13.16
N GLY A 294 -5.44 -2.94 -14.07
CA GLY A 294 -6.80 -2.51 -14.38
C GLY A 294 -7.55 -3.59 -15.15
N ALA A 295 -8.87 -3.68 -14.93
CA ALA A 295 -9.70 -4.68 -15.60
C ALA A 295 -9.70 -4.50 -17.13
N TYR A 296 -9.60 -3.29 -17.68
CA TYR A 296 -9.87 -3.05 -19.10
C TYR A 296 -8.74 -3.40 -20.07
N ASP A 297 -7.52 -3.60 -19.58
CA ASP A 297 -6.34 -3.77 -20.45
C ASP A 297 -6.00 -5.25 -20.77
N CYS A 298 -6.82 -6.21 -20.34
CA CYS A 298 -6.48 -7.64 -20.47
C CYS A 298 -7.37 -8.34 -21.49
N ASP A 299 -6.87 -8.43 -22.73
CA ASP A 299 -7.46 -9.29 -23.75
C ASP A 299 -7.30 -10.79 -23.40
N PRO A 300 -8.06 -11.69 -24.07
CA PRO A 300 -7.99 -13.13 -23.79
C PRO A 300 -6.62 -13.79 -24.05
N GLU A 301 -5.79 -13.20 -24.91
CA GLU A 301 -4.44 -13.70 -25.18
C GLU A 301 -3.51 -13.41 -24.00
N THR A 302 -3.56 -12.17 -23.50
CA THR A 302 -2.86 -11.69 -22.32
C THR A 302 -3.29 -12.47 -21.08
N ALA A 303 -4.59 -12.74 -20.91
CA ALA A 303 -5.10 -13.55 -19.81
C ALA A 303 -4.51 -14.97 -19.81
N ARG A 304 -4.45 -15.61 -20.99
CA ARG A 304 -3.86 -16.94 -21.16
C ARG A 304 -2.36 -16.93 -20.85
N ALA A 305 -1.63 -15.95 -21.39
CA ALA A 305 -0.21 -15.81 -21.13
C ALA A 305 0.08 -15.61 -19.63
N ALA A 306 -0.74 -14.83 -18.93
CA ALA A 306 -0.64 -14.64 -17.48
C ALA A 306 -0.89 -15.94 -16.70
N GLN A 307 -1.92 -16.71 -17.08
CA GLN A 307 -2.19 -18.03 -16.51
C GLN A 307 -0.99 -18.97 -16.70
N ASP A 308 -0.48 -19.09 -17.92
CA ASP A 308 0.68 -19.93 -18.24
C ASP A 308 1.90 -19.53 -17.42
N TYR A 309 2.17 -18.23 -17.29
CA TYR A 309 3.26 -17.73 -16.45
C TYR A 309 3.12 -18.14 -14.99
N ILE A 310 1.94 -17.96 -14.38
CA ILE A 310 1.69 -18.36 -13.00
C ILE A 310 1.90 -19.88 -12.83
N ASP A 311 1.39 -20.69 -13.75
CA ASP A 311 1.53 -22.14 -13.70
C ASP A 311 3.01 -22.60 -13.82
N THR A 312 3.84 -21.84 -14.53
CA THR A 312 5.30 -22.09 -14.63
C THR A 312 6.10 -21.63 -13.41
N CYS A 313 5.56 -20.74 -12.57
CA CYS A 313 6.27 -20.23 -11.40
C CYS A 313 6.59 -21.36 -10.41
N SER A 314 7.71 -21.20 -9.69
CA SER A 314 7.98 -22.01 -8.50
C SER A 314 6.86 -21.81 -7.46
N PRO A 315 6.62 -22.78 -6.56
CA PRO A 315 5.60 -22.63 -5.51
C PRO A 315 5.77 -21.31 -4.73
N LEU A 316 4.75 -20.46 -4.77
CA LEU A 316 4.81 -19.07 -4.28
C LEU A 316 4.45 -19.02 -2.79
N ALA A 317 5.01 -18.02 -2.09
CA ALA A 317 4.66 -17.70 -0.71
C ALA A 317 3.58 -16.61 -0.63
N THR A 318 3.62 -15.63 -1.54
CA THR A 318 2.62 -14.57 -1.67
C THR A 318 2.17 -14.46 -3.12
N LEU A 319 0.86 -14.37 -3.33
CA LEU A 319 0.27 -14.13 -4.64
C LEU A 319 -0.82 -13.06 -4.54
N SER A 320 -0.70 -12.02 -5.36
CA SER A 320 -1.71 -10.96 -5.48
C SER A 320 -2.18 -10.88 -6.93
N LEU A 321 -3.48 -11.07 -7.16
CA LEU A 321 -4.13 -11.11 -8.46
C LEU A 321 -5.32 -10.15 -8.46
N TRP A 322 -5.05 -8.84 -8.51
CA TRP A 322 -6.14 -7.87 -8.55
C TRP A 322 -6.66 -7.64 -9.97
N SER A 323 -7.98 -7.66 -10.13
CA SER A 323 -8.71 -7.56 -11.41
C SER A 323 -8.48 -8.72 -12.38
N TRP A 324 -8.22 -9.92 -11.84
CA TRP A 324 -7.96 -11.13 -12.61
C TRP A 324 -9.02 -12.22 -12.42
N SER A 325 -10.08 -11.94 -11.65
CA SER A 325 -11.19 -12.89 -11.48
C SER A 325 -11.82 -13.20 -12.83
N GLY A 326 -12.13 -14.48 -13.05
CA GLY A 326 -12.63 -15.01 -14.32
C GLY A 326 -11.61 -15.09 -15.45
N ARG A 327 -10.40 -14.54 -15.28
CA ARG A 327 -9.32 -14.58 -16.29
C ARG A 327 -8.25 -15.61 -15.95
N ILE A 328 -7.93 -15.71 -14.67
CA ILE A 328 -7.03 -16.71 -14.12
C ILE A 328 -7.86 -17.70 -13.30
N SER A 329 -7.63 -18.99 -13.55
CA SER A 329 -8.29 -20.08 -12.84
C SER A 329 -7.79 -20.16 -11.41
N LEU A 330 -8.64 -19.79 -10.45
CA LEU A 330 -8.38 -19.96 -9.02
C LEU A 330 -8.05 -21.42 -8.70
N ALA A 331 -8.72 -22.39 -9.34
CA ALA A 331 -8.44 -23.80 -9.12
C ALA A 331 -7.01 -24.20 -9.54
N SER A 332 -6.50 -23.68 -10.67
CA SER A 332 -5.12 -23.92 -11.08
C SER A 332 -4.12 -23.32 -10.08
N VAL A 333 -4.36 -22.07 -9.69
CA VAL A 333 -3.55 -21.35 -8.69
C VAL A 333 -3.46 -22.12 -7.37
N LEU A 334 -4.61 -22.57 -6.85
CA LEU A 334 -4.69 -23.29 -5.58
C LEU A 334 -4.01 -24.66 -5.66
N SER A 335 -4.15 -25.38 -6.78
CA SER A 335 -3.48 -26.67 -7.01
C SER A 335 -1.96 -26.51 -7.02
N LYS A 336 -1.44 -25.50 -7.71
CA LYS A 336 0.00 -25.27 -7.89
C LYS A 336 0.67 -24.65 -6.67
N HIS A 337 0.08 -23.60 -6.10
CA HIS A 337 0.73 -22.76 -5.09
C HIS A 337 0.14 -22.92 -3.69
N GLY A 338 -1.08 -23.45 -3.56
CA GLY A 338 -1.79 -23.58 -2.27
C GLY A 338 -0.94 -24.14 -1.12
N PRO A 339 -0.19 -25.25 -1.31
CA PRO A 339 0.63 -25.84 -0.24
C PRO A 339 1.73 -24.93 0.36
N THR A 340 2.12 -23.87 -0.35
CA THR A 340 3.18 -22.93 0.07
C THR A 340 2.66 -21.52 0.36
N LEU A 341 1.48 -21.16 -0.14
CA LEU A 341 0.91 -19.83 0.04
C LEU A 341 0.69 -19.49 1.51
N LYS A 342 1.23 -18.34 1.91
CA LYS A 342 1.02 -17.67 3.19
C LYS A 342 0.11 -16.46 3.05
N GLU A 343 0.09 -15.85 1.87
CA GLU A 343 -0.68 -14.64 1.59
C GLU A 343 -1.32 -14.77 0.20
N LEU A 344 -2.63 -14.56 0.13
CA LEU A 344 -3.39 -14.59 -1.11
C LEU A 344 -4.27 -13.33 -1.18
N HIS A 345 -4.01 -12.47 -2.16
CA HIS A 345 -4.76 -11.25 -2.35
C HIS A 345 -5.55 -11.31 -3.65
N LEU A 346 -6.87 -11.43 -3.53
CA LEU A 346 -7.81 -11.40 -4.63
C LEU A 346 -8.63 -10.13 -4.43
N HIS A 347 -8.67 -9.25 -5.43
CA HIS A 347 -9.44 -8.02 -5.31
C HIS A 347 -9.84 -7.50 -6.69
N GLU A 348 -11.10 -7.17 -6.86
CA GLU A 348 -11.64 -6.62 -8.08
C GLU A 348 -11.81 -5.10 -7.97
N ARG A 349 -11.01 -4.39 -8.78
CA ARG A 349 -10.90 -2.94 -8.75
C ARG A 349 -12.26 -2.30 -9.11
N GLU A 350 -12.70 -1.35 -8.29
CA GLU A 350 -13.86 -0.49 -8.58
C GLU A 350 -13.49 0.50 -9.69
N GLU A 351 -14.31 0.56 -10.73
CA GLU A 351 -14.14 1.42 -11.90
C GLU A 351 -15.45 2.23 -12.09
N SER A 352 -15.35 3.47 -12.57
CA SER A 352 -16.54 4.29 -12.82
C SER A 352 -17.10 4.02 -14.21
N PHE A 353 -18.40 4.25 -14.43
CA PHE A 353 -19.01 4.13 -15.76
C PHE A 353 -18.36 5.06 -16.81
N VAL A 354 -17.86 6.21 -16.36
CA VAL A 354 -17.14 7.16 -17.21
C VAL A 354 -15.82 6.57 -17.72
N ASP A 355 -15.14 5.76 -16.90
CA ASP A 355 -13.87 5.13 -17.27
C ASP A 355 -14.03 4.04 -18.37
N VAL A 356 -15.23 3.44 -18.49
CA VAL A 356 -15.50 2.34 -19.45
C VAL A 356 -15.91 2.86 -20.83
N GLY A 357 -16.28 4.14 -20.92
CA GLY A 357 -16.81 4.77 -22.13
C GLY A 357 -18.26 4.39 -22.40
N LEU A 358 -19.08 5.39 -22.77
CA LEU A 358 -20.52 5.21 -23.01
C LEU A 358 -20.83 4.19 -24.11
N GLU A 359 -19.94 4.01 -25.09
CA GLU A 359 -20.12 3.05 -26.19
C GLU A 359 -20.05 1.58 -25.73
N GLN A 360 -19.47 1.30 -24.56
CA GLN A 360 -19.48 -0.03 -23.93
C GLN A 360 -20.64 -0.21 -22.93
N VAL A 361 -21.47 0.81 -22.69
CA VAL A 361 -22.61 0.75 -21.75
C VAL A 361 -23.72 -0.20 -22.24
N GLY A 362 -23.75 -0.52 -23.54
CA GLY A 362 -24.59 -1.62 -24.07
C GLY A 362 -24.14 -3.02 -23.63
N THR A 363 -22.98 -3.15 -22.98
CA THR A 363 -22.55 -4.37 -22.29
C THR A 363 -22.70 -4.16 -20.79
N ARG A 364 -23.30 -5.14 -20.09
CA ARG A 364 -23.63 -5.13 -18.65
C ARG A 364 -22.61 -4.36 -17.79
N PRO A 365 -23.08 -3.65 -16.74
CA PRO A 365 -22.18 -2.91 -15.84
C PRO A 365 -21.12 -3.85 -15.32
N TYR A 366 -19.88 -3.38 -15.19
CA TYR A 366 -18.84 -4.16 -14.53
C TYR A 366 -19.23 -4.38 -13.07
N LEU A 367 -19.86 -5.52 -12.79
CA LEU A 367 -20.14 -5.95 -11.43
C LEU A 367 -18.91 -6.64 -10.89
N ARG A 368 -18.51 -6.20 -9.71
CA ARG A 368 -17.40 -6.78 -8.96
C ARG A 368 -17.65 -8.28 -8.77
N GLN A 369 -16.73 -9.10 -9.24
CA GLN A 369 -16.79 -10.54 -9.01
C GLN A 369 -16.37 -10.83 -7.58
N ILE A 370 -17.21 -11.58 -6.86
CA ILE A 370 -16.94 -12.01 -5.49
C ILE A 370 -16.69 -13.52 -5.44
N LEU A 371 -15.91 -13.97 -4.47
CA LEU A 371 -15.69 -15.39 -4.26
C LEU A 371 -16.93 -16.03 -3.65
N SER A 372 -17.40 -17.12 -4.24
CA SER A 372 -18.46 -17.92 -3.65
C SER A 372 -17.99 -18.61 -2.35
N PRO A 373 -18.92 -19.02 -1.46
CA PRO A 373 -18.57 -19.80 -0.27
C PRO A 373 -17.79 -21.09 -0.59
N GLU A 374 -18.11 -21.76 -1.70
CA GLU A 374 -17.41 -22.97 -2.16
C GLU A 374 -15.97 -22.65 -2.57
N SER A 375 -15.77 -21.50 -3.22
CA SER A 375 -14.43 -21.02 -3.60
C SER A 375 -13.60 -20.68 -2.36
N LEU A 376 -14.19 -20.04 -1.35
CA LEU A 376 -13.54 -19.80 -0.06
C LEU A 376 -13.19 -21.11 0.67
N ALA A 377 -14.08 -22.09 0.65
CA ALA A 377 -13.80 -23.42 1.18
C ALA A 377 -12.64 -24.10 0.44
N GLN A 378 -12.57 -23.95 -0.89
CA GLN A 378 -11.46 -24.46 -1.70
C GLN A 378 -10.13 -23.78 -1.34
N VAL A 379 -10.12 -22.45 -1.17
CA VAL A 379 -8.95 -21.70 -0.70
C VAL A 379 -8.48 -22.25 0.64
N ARG A 380 -9.39 -22.36 1.62
CA ARG A 380 -9.10 -22.90 2.95
C ARG A 380 -8.49 -24.30 2.90
N ASN A 381 -9.07 -25.19 2.09
CA ASN A 381 -8.63 -26.58 2.01
C ASN A 381 -7.30 -26.74 1.26
N SER A 382 -7.02 -25.87 0.28
CA SER A 382 -5.82 -25.96 -0.56
C SER A 382 -4.62 -25.22 0.05
N CYS A 383 -4.86 -24.24 0.93
CA CYS A 383 -3.83 -23.35 1.48
C CYS A 383 -3.65 -23.52 3.00
N PRO A 384 -3.03 -24.62 3.49
CA PRO A 384 -2.89 -24.90 4.92
C PRO A 384 -1.97 -23.93 5.68
N LYS A 385 -1.17 -23.13 4.97
CA LYS A 385 -0.23 -22.15 5.55
C LYS A 385 -0.73 -20.70 5.43
N LEU A 386 -1.94 -20.49 4.90
CA LEU A 386 -2.47 -19.16 4.65
C LEU A 386 -2.66 -18.40 5.96
N LYS A 387 -2.03 -17.23 6.05
CA LYS A 387 -2.09 -16.31 7.19
C LYS A 387 -2.72 -14.97 6.85
N ALA A 388 -2.60 -14.50 5.61
CA ALA A 388 -3.30 -13.30 5.16
C ALA A 388 -4.16 -13.61 3.92
N CYS A 389 -5.36 -13.04 3.88
CA CYS A 389 -6.24 -13.14 2.72
C CYS A 389 -6.93 -11.81 2.43
N THR A 390 -7.01 -11.43 1.15
CA THR A 390 -7.86 -10.34 0.65
C THR A 390 -8.90 -10.90 -0.31
N PHE A 391 -10.15 -10.45 -0.18
CA PHE A 391 -11.23 -10.69 -1.15
C PHE A 391 -12.31 -9.61 -1.05
N ASP A 392 -13.25 -9.66 -1.97
CA ASP A 392 -14.37 -8.73 -2.08
C ASP A 392 -15.68 -9.29 -1.56
N LEU A 393 -16.51 -8.41 -1.00
CA LEU A 393 -17.92 -8.64 -0.75
C LEU A 393 -18.76 -7.54 -1.40
N ASN A 394 -19.93 -7.92 -1.91
CA ASN A 394 -20.90 -6.97 -2.43
C ASN A 394 -21.82 -6.52 -1.31
N ARG A 395 -22.17 -5.23 -1.27
CA ARG A 395 -23.17 -4.75 -0.33
C ARG A 395 -24.56 -5.23 -0.76
N HIS A 396 -25.27 -5.88 0.15
CA HIS A 396 -26.67 -6.28 -0.08
C HIS A 396 -27.65 -5.12 0.12
N THR A 397 -27.28 -4.15 0.97
CA THR A 397 -28.03 -2.91 1.22
C THR A 397 -27.06 -1.82 1.68
N GLN A 398 -27.53 -0.56 1.77
CA GLN A 398 -26.77 0.50 2.43
C GLN A 398 -26.60 0.30 3.94
N PHE A 399 -27.49 -0.49 4.57
CA PHE A 399 -27.51 -0.79 6.00
C PHE A 399 -26.78 -2.09 6.27
N LEU A 400 -25.48 -2.00 6.53
CA LEU A 400 -24.62 -3.16 6.69
C LEU A 400 -25.08 -4.06 7.85
N ASN A 401 -25.31 -5.33 7.56
CA ASN A 401 -25.68 -6.35 8.53
C ASN A 401 -24.78 -7.58 8.38
N ILE A 402 -24.22 -8.05 9.48
CA ILE A 402 -23.33 -9.22 9.47
C ILE A 402 -24.02 -10.51 9.04
N HIS A 403 -25.33 -10.64 9.28
CA HIS A 403 -26.10 -11.83 8.93
C HIS A 403 -26.14 -12.09 7.42
N ASP A 404 -26.10 -11.02 6.61
CA ASP A 404 -26.09 -11.12 5.15
C ASP A 404 -24.83 -11.86 4.63
N TYR A 405 -23.74 -11.82 5.40
CA TYR A 405 -22.44 -12.38 5.00
C TYR A 405 -22.10 -13.69 5.73
N GLN A 406 -22.98 -14.20 6.58
CA GLN A 406 -22.66 -15.26 7.53
C GLN A 406 -22.08 -16.51 6.86
N VAL A 407 -22.57 -16.87 5.67
CA VAL A 407 -22.08 -18.02 4.90
C VAL A 407 -20.60 -17.85 4.51
N HIS A 408 -20.21 -16.68 4.00
CA HIS A 408 -18.82 -16.36 3.66
C HIS A 408 -17.96 -16.32 4.93
N LEU A 409 -18.43 -15.62 5.97
CA LEU A 409 -17.68 -15.43 7.21
C LEU A 409 -17.39 -16.75 7.94
N ASN A 410 -18.29 -17.72 7.87
CA ASN A 410 -18.09 -19.06 8.44
C ASN A 410 -16.87 -19.78 7.84
N GLU A 411 -16.61 -19.65 6.54
CA GLU A 411 -15.41 -20.25 5.93
C GLU A 411 -14.12 -19.53 6.36
N LEU A 412 -14.18 -18.20 6.55
CA LEU A 412 -13.03 -17.41 6.99
C LEU A 412 -12.62 -17.71 8.43
N VAL A 413 -13.60 -17.89 9.32
CA VAL A 413 -13.36 -18.31 10.71
C VAL A 413 -12.60 -19.64 10.74
N LYS A 414 -13.00 -20.60 9.90
CA LYS A 414 -12.35 -21.91 9.79
C LYS A 414 -10.94 -21.84 9.19
N ALA A 415 -10.61 -20.79 8.43
CA ALA A 415 -9.30 -20.65 7.78
C ALA A 415 -8.17 -20.26 8.75
N GLY A 416 -8.49 -19.70 9.92
CA GLY A 416 -7.48 -19.40 10.94
C GLY A 416 -6.46 -18.31 10.56
N LEU A 417 -6.86 -17.37 9.70
CA LEU A 417 -6.03 -16.27 9.18
C LEU A 417 -5.52 -15.36 10.31
N ASP A 418 -4.30 -14.83 10.25
CA ASP A 418 -3.83 -13.81 11.20
C ASP A 418 -4.23 -12.40 10.75
N GLU A 419 -4.37 -12.19 9.44
CA GLU A 419 -4.81 -10.95 8.79
C GLU A 419 -5.92 -11.24 7.78
N LEU A 420 -6.96 -10.41 7.79
CA LEU A 420 -8.08 -10.47 6.86
C LEU A 420 -8.38 -9.08 6.32
N GLN A 421 -8.37 -8.94 5.00
CA GLN A 421 -8.74 -7.70 4.32
C GLN A 421 -9.98 -7.93 3.45
N ILE A 422 -11.01 -7.11 3.64
CA ILE A 422 -12.28 -7.19 2.92
C ILE A 422 -12.54 -5.87 2.22
N TYR A 423 -12.84 -5.94 0.93
CA TYR A 423 -13.27 -4.79 0.14
C TYR A 423 -14.78 -4.84 -0.10
N PHE A 424 -15.43 -3.70 0.11
CA PHE A 424 -16.79 -3.39 -0.30
C PHE A 424 -16.74 -2.30 -1.39
N ASP A 425 -17.77 -2.23 -2.23
CA ASP A 425 -17.92 -1.10 -3.14
C ASP A 425 -18.17 0.18 -2.33
N ALA A 426 -17.72 1.33 -2.82
CA ALA A 426 -17.99 2.61 -2.15
C ALA A 426 -19.37 3.16 -2.50
N GLY A 427 -20.06 2.56 -3.48
CA GLY A 427 -21.21 3.16 -4.14
C GLY A 427 -20.83 4.05 -5.33
N VAL A 428 -19.65 3.85 -5.94
CA VAL A 428 -19.26 4.60 -7.15
C VAL A 428 -20.28 4.40 -8.27
N GLY A 429 -20.75 3.15 -8.47
CA GLY A 429 -21.78 2.87 -9.47
C GLY A 429 -23.09 3.63 -9.24
N TYR A 430 -23.53 3.73 -7.98
CA TYR A 430 -24.69 4.54 -7.59
C TYR A 430 -24.48 6.03 -7.96
N ILE A 431 -23.34 6.60 -7.59
CA ILE A 431 -23.05 8.02 -7.85
C ILE A 431 -22.97 8.28 -9.35
N SER A 432 -22.26 7.44 -10.09
CA SER A 432 -22.14 7.58 -11.54
C SER A 432 -23.49 7.50 -12.26
N LEU A 433 -24.39 6.60 -11.84
CA LEU A 433 -25.74 6.53 -12.43
C LEU A 433 -26.58 7.75 -12.07
N ALA A 434 -26.50 8.24 -10.83
CA ALA A 434 -27.21 9.44 -10.43
C ALA A 434 -26.70 10.68 -11.20
N THR A 435 -25.39 10.82 -11.39
CA THR A 435 -24.78 11.86 -12.24
C THR A 435 -25.25 11.76 -13.69
N PHE A 436 -25.28 10.54 -14.25
CA PHE A 436 -25.71 10.32 -15.63
C PHE A 436 -27.21 10.64 -15.84
N ALA A 437 -28.06 10.30 -14.87
CA ALA A 437 -29.48 10.65 -14.88
C ALA A 437 -29.71 12.17 -14.93
N GLU A 438 -28.97 12.94 -14.13
CA GLU A 438 -29.02 14.41 -14.13
C GLU A 438 -28.58 14.97 -15.50
N ASP A 439 -27.49 14.47 -16.07
CA ASP A 439 -27.00 14.92 -17.38
C ASP A 439 -28.01 14.68 -18.51
N ILE A 440 -28.72 13.54 -18.52
CA ILE A 440 -29.79 13.27 -19.50
C ILE A 440 -30.96 14.23 -19.32
N SER A 441 -31.40 14.44 -18.08
CA SER A 441 -32.53 15.32 -17.78
C SER A 441 -32.30 16.77 -18.23
N ASN A 442 -31.05 17.24 -18.23
CA ASN A 442 -30.67 18.57 -18.70
C ASN A 442 -30.63 18.71 -20.23
N VAL A 443 -30.58 17.60 -20.98
CA VAL A 443 -30.48 17.61 -22.46
C VAL A 443 -31.84 17.41 -23.13
N ILE A 444 -32.76 16.70 -22.47
CA ILE A 444 -34.11 16.44 -22.98
C ILE A 444 -35.01 17.62 -22.59
N ASP A 445 -35.13 18.59 -23.50
CA ASP A 445 -35.93 19.82 -23.38
C ASP A 445 -37.45 19.59 -23.58
N ASP A 446 -37.93 18.35 -23.35
CA ASP A 446 -39.28 17.94 -23.75
C ASP A 446 -40.30 18.16 -22.62
N GLU A 447 -41.43 18.79 -22.99
CA GLU A 447 -42.58 19.17 -22.16
C GLU A 447 -43.35 17.99 -21.49
N ASP A 448 -42.80 16.78 -21.51
CA ASP A 448 -43.39 15.60 -20.86
C ASP A 448 -42.91 15.52 -19.39
N GLU A 449 -43.85 15.84 -18.47
CA GLU A 449 -43.75 15.95 -17.00
C GLU A 449 -43.31 14.67 -16.25
N ASN A 450 -42.45 13.82 -16.81
CA ASN A 450 -41.81 12.77 -16.03
C ASN A 450 -40.70 13.39 -15.18
N GLU A 451 -41.10 14.05 -14.08
CA GLU A 451 -40.20 14.54 -13.03
C GLU A 451 -39.29 13.41 -12.59
N TRP A 452 -38.01 13.49 -12.96
CA TRP A 452 -37.00 12.58 -12.45
C TRP A 452 -36.94 12.76 -10.94
N PRO A 453 -36.90 11.68 -10.15
CA PRO A 453 -36.69 11.81 -8.71
C PRO A 453 -35.37 12.55 -8.49
N GLU A 454 -35.42 13.68 -7.78
CA GLU A 454 -34.25 14.49 -7.47
C GLU A 454 -33.29 13.66 -6.60
N LEU A 455 -32.34 12.98 -7.26
CA LEU A 455 -31.39 12.10 -6.61
C LEU A 455 -30.33 12.96 -5.94
N THR A 456 -30.45 13.15 -4.62
CA THR A 456 -29.41 13.89 -3.87
C THR A 456 -28.07 13.17 -3.96
N LEU A 457 -27.11 13.76 -4.70
CA LEU A 457 -25.77 13.21 -4.84
C LEU A 457 -25.01 13.24 -3.51
N PRO A 458 -24.41 12.11 -3.09
CA PRO A 458 -23.68 12.03 -1.84
C PRO A 458 -22.32 12.76 -1.93
N ASN A 459 -22.28 14.05 -1.55
CA ASN A 459 -21.05 14.86 -1.59
C ASN A 459 -20.49 15.22 -0.20
N LYS A 460 -20.22 14.20 0.64
CA LYS A 460 -19.55 14.34 1.97
C LYS A 460 -18.35 13.38 2.11
N CYS A 461 -17.46 13.62 3.08
CA CYS A 461 -16.40 12.64 3.38
C CYS A 461 -17.05 11.35 3.88
N GLY A 462 -16.46 10.20 3.55
CA GLY A 462 -16.93 8.91 4.09
C GLY A 462 -16.91 8.81 5.63
N GLY A 463 -16.20 9.71 6.31
CA GLY A 463 -16.15 9.76 7.78
C GLY A 463 -17.26 10.58 8.46
N ASP A 464 -18.15 11.21 7.69
CA ASP A 464 -19.34 11.94 8.18
C ASP A 464 -20.51 11.80 7.20
N PHE A 465 -20.60 10.62 6.58
CA PHE A 465 -21.61 10.32 5.57
C PHE A 465 -22.83 9.65 6.22
N ASP A 466 -24.03 10.09 5.84
CA ASP A 466 -25.30 9.50 6.28
C ASP A 466 -26.14 9.10 5.06
N SER A 467 -26.49 7.82 4.99
CA SER A 467 -27.18 7.19 3.87
C SER A 467 -28.68 7.00 4.09
N LYS A 468 -29.22 7.38 5.25
CA LYS A 468 -30.60 7.02 5.67
C LYS A 468 -31.69 7.44 4.68
N ASN A 469 -31.49 8.54 3.97
CA ASN A 469 -32.50 9.11 3.07
C ASN A 469 -32.21 8.86 1.58
N LEU A 470 -31.21 8.02 1.26
CA LEU A 470 -30.87 7.70 -0.13
C LEU A 470 -31.48 6.33 -0.47
N PRO A 471 -32.38 6.24 -1.46
CA PRO A 471 -32.87 4.95 -1.94
C PRO A 471 -31.82 4.24 -2.80
N PRO A 472 -31.90 2.92 -3.00
CA PRO A 472 -31.14 2.24 -4.04
C PRO A 472 -31.61 2.67 -5.44
N VAL A 473 -30.75 2.49 -6.44
CA VAL A 473 -31.05 2.69 -7.85
C VAL A 473 -31.02 1.33 -8.57
N PHE A 474 -32.01 1.07 -9.41
CA PHE A 474 -32.15 -0.13 -10.22
C PHE A 474 -31.85 0.21 -11.68
N TRP A 475 -30.98 -0.57 -12.31
CA TRP A 475 -30.68 -0.43 -13.72
C TRP A 475 -30.96 -1.74 -14.45
N ASN A 476 -31.72 -1.65 -15.55
CA ASN A 476 -31.96 -2.77 -16.44
C ASN A 476 -31.21 -2.54 -17.76
N PRO A 477 -30.10 -3.25 -18.00
CA PRO A 477 -29.28 -3.05 -19.19
C PRO A 477 -29.96 -3.48 -20.50
N GLU A 478 -31.06 -4.26 -20.42
CA GLU A 478 -31.83 -4.69 -21.60
C GLU A 478 -33.05 -3.81 -21.88
N SER A 479 -33.34 -2.85 -20.99
CA SER A 479 -34.43 -1.91 -21.22
C SER A 479 -34.05 -0.94 -22.33
N THR A 480 -34.98 -0.67 -23.25
CA THR A 480 -34.83 0.43 -24.22
C THR A 480 -34.89 1.80 -23.56
N SER A 481 -35.31 1.87 -22.29
CA SER A 481 -35.12 3.07 -21.48
C SER A 481 -33.74 2.99 -20.83
N ASP A 482 -32.79 3.82 -21.26
CA ASP A 482 -31.48 4.01 -20.59
C ASP A 482 -31.61 4.69 -19.20
N VAL A 483 -32.82 4.71 -18.63
CA VAL A 483 -33.23 5.44 -17.44
C VAL A 483 -33.13 4.52 -16.21
N PRO A 484 -32.27 4.83 -15.23
CA PRO A 484 -32.27 4.18 -13.92
C PRO A 484 -33.59 4.43 -13.17
N GLN A 485 -34.09 3.44 -12.44
CA GLN A 485 -35.34 3.52 -11.67
C GLN A 485 -35.04 3.51 -10.17
N THR A 486 -35.78 4.28 -9.36
CA THR A 486 -35.67 4.27 -7.89
C THR A 486 -36.72 3.38 -7.21
N GLU A 487 -37.76 3.02 -7.94
CA GLU A 487 -38.80 2.11 -7.47
C GLU A 487 -38.44 0.67 -7.84
N ILE A 488 -38.83 -0.27 -6.97
CA ILE A 488 -38.65 -1.70 -7.22
C ILE A 488 -39.58 -2.07 -8.38
N PRO A 489 -39.06 -2.62 -9.49
CA PRO A 489 -39.90 -3.04 -10.61
C PRO A 489 -40.91 -4.10 -10.15
N ASP A 490 -42.17 -3.96 -10.56
CA ASP A 490 -43.25 -4.91 -10.21
C ASP A 490 -42.92 -6.36 -10.59
N HIS A 491 -42.10 -6.53 -11.63
CA HIS A 491 -41.59 -7.81 -12.12
C HIS A 491 -40.07 -7.70 -12.32
N PRO A 492 -39.25 -7.98 -11.27
CA PRO A 492 -37.81 -7.93 -11.42
C PRO A 492 -37.38 -9.01 -12.41
N SER A 493 -36.80 -8.60 -13.54
CA SER A 493 -36.09 -9.53 -14.42
C SER A 493 -34.85 -10.06 -13.69
N ALA A 494 -34.34 -11.22 -14.11
CA ALA A 494 -33.12 -11.79 -13.53
C ALA A 494 -31.88 -10.90 -13.75
N ASP A 495 -31.99 -9.88 -14.61
CA ASP A 495 -30.88 -9.06 -15.09
C ASP A 495 -30.91 -7.63 -14.53
N ILE A 496 -31.83 -7.31 -13.63
CA ILE A 496 -31.84 -6.02 -12.95
C ILE A 496 -30.66 -5.92 -11.98
N VAL A 497 -29.88 -4.87 -12.15
CA VAL A 497 -28.73 -4.57 -11.31
C VAL A 497 -29.12 -3.50 -10.29
N THR A 498 -28.94 -3.80 -9.01
CA THR A 498 -29.17 -2.85 -7.92
C THR A 498 -27.88 -2.18 -7.49
N PHE A 499 -27.88 -0.85 -7.46
CA PHE A 499 -26.79 -0.02 -6.96
C PHE A 499 -27.22 0.64 -5.65
N HIS A 500 -26.45 0.39 -4.59
CA HIS A 500 -26.71 0.97 -3.28
C HIS A 500 -25.91 2.27 -3.09
N PRO A 501 -26.50 3.30 -2.47
CA PRO A 501 -25.74 4.48 -2.06
C PRO A 501 -24.64 4.09 -1.06
N PRO A 502 -23.62 4.93 -0.84
CA PRO A 502 -22.58 4.65 0.16
C PRO A 502 -23.19 4.34 1.53
N SER A 503 -22.55 3.51 2.35
CA SER A 503 -23.06 3.20 3.69
C SER A 503 -22.75 4.31 4.68
N SER A 504 -23.63 4.54 5.66
CA SER A 504 -23.39 5.55 6.68
C SER A 504 -22.15 5.24 7.52
N THR A 505 -21.46 6.28 8.00
CA THR A 505 -20.27 6.13 8.85
C THR A 505 -20.58 5.32 10.11
N ASP A 506 -21.74 5.53 10.73
CA ASP A 506 -22.15 4.83 11.95
C ASP A 506 -22.43 3.34 11.68
N ASP A 507 -23.06 3.02 10.54
CA ASP A 507 -23.27 1.62 10.12
C ASP A 507 -21.95 0.91 9.86
N ILE A 508 -21.01 1.56 9.16
CA ILE A 508 -19.65 1.04 8.95
C ILE A 508 -18.96 0.76 10.29
N CYS A 509 -19.01 1.71 11.24
CA CYS A 509 -18.36 1.58 12.54
C CYS A 509 -18.91 0.38 13.33
N ARG A 510 -20.24 0.26 13.40
CA ARG A 510 -20.92 -0.86 14.07
C ARG A 510 -20.56 -2.20 13.39
N PHE A 511 -20.72 -2.25 12.07
CA PHE A 511 -20.49 -3.45 11.27
C PHE A 511 -19.06 -3.98 11.40
N VAL A 512 -18.04 -3.11 11.32
CA VAL A 512 -16.64 -3.54 11.45
C VAL A 512 -16.36 -4.14 12.83
N GLY A 513 -16.94 -3.59 13.89
CA GLY A 513 -16.83 -4.13 15.24
C GLY A 513 -17.47 -5.52 15.38
N GLU A 514 -18.69 -5.68 14.85
CA GLU A 514 -19.39 -6.97 14.80
C GLU A 514 -18.59 -8.00 13.98
N LEU A 515 -18.10 -7.60 12.81
CA LEU A 515 -17.32 -8.43 11.90
C LEU A 515 -16.01 -8.91 12.54
N TRP A 516 -15.28 -8.03 13.19
CA TRP A 516 -14.06 -8.41 13.90
C TRP A 516 -14.36 -9.40 15.04
N LYS A 517 -15.40 -9.14 15.84
CA LYS A 517 -15.81 -10.04 16.93
C LYS A 517 -16.21 -11.41 16.40
N TYR A 518 -16.90 -11.45 15.26
CA TYR A 518 -17.32 -12.69 14.62
C TYR A 518 -16.12 -13.51 14.13
N VAL A 519 -15.19 -12.89 13.39
CA VAL A 519 -14.05 -13.59 12.79
C VAL A 519 -12.97 -13.93 13.80
N PHE A 520 -12.66 -12.99 14.70
CA PHE A 520 -11.49 -13.05 15.59
C PHE A 520 -11.83 -13.09 17.07
N GLY A 521 -13.05 -12.79 17.50
CA GLY A 521 -13.40 -12.57 18.91
C GLY A 521 -13.13 -13.78 19.81
N SER A 522 -13.33 -15.00 19.30
CA SER A 522 -13.08 -16.25 20.04
C SER A 522 -11.60 -16.64 20.15
N ARG A 523 -10.71 -15.99 19.40
CA ARG A 523 -9.28 -16.32 19.37
C ARG A 523 -8.51 -15.54 20.42
N THR A 524 -7.50 -16.16 21.00
CA THR A 524 -6.60 -15.55 22.00
C THR A 524 -5.17 -15.34 21.49
N SER A 525 -4.86 -15.81 20.28
CA SER A 525 -3.52 -15.74 19.68
C SER A 525 -3.55 -15.33 18.20
N GLY A 526 -2.40 -14.94 17.68
CA GLY A 526 -2.22 -14.36 16.34
C GLY A 526 -2.44 -12.84 16.32
N GLU A 527 -2.15 -12.20 15.18
CA GLU A 527 -2.28 -10.74 15.04
C GLU A 527 -3.74 -10.27 15.09
N ARG A 528 -4.67 -11.09 14.57
CA ARG A 528 -6.12 -10.85 14.57
C ARG A 528 -6.45 -9.47 13.96
N LEU A 529 -5.80 -9.17 12.84
CA LEU A 529 -5.94 -7.92 12.12
C LEU A 529 -7.09 -8.03 11.11
N LEU A 530 -8.09 -7.15 11.25
CA LEU A 530 -9.12 -6.96 10.23
C LEU A 530 -8.95 -5.61 9.57
N GLU A 531 -8.94 -5.61 8.25
CA GLU A 531 -9.00 -4.43 7.40
C GLU A 531 -10.28 -4.47 6.58
N VAL A 532 -11.09 -3.42 6.65
CA VAL A 532 -12.30 -3.27 5.85
C VAL A 532 -12.20 -1.99 5.05
N LYS A 533 -12.26 -2.11 3.73
CA LYS A 533 -12.11 -1.00 2.79
C LYS A 533 -13.42 -0.83 2.02
N PHE A 534 -14.03 0.34 2.12
CA PHE A 534 -15.15 0.78 1.27
C PHE A 534 -14.55 1.62 0.15
N GLY A 535 -14.46 1.00 -1.03
CA GLY A 535 -13.81 1.53 -2.22
C GLY A 535 -12.30 1.33 -2.32
N GLU A 536 -11.76 1.82 -3.43
CA GLU A 536 -10.36 1.66 -3.85
C GLU A 536 -9.38 2.52 -3.05
N TRP A 537 -9.00 2.09 -1.85
CA TRP A 537 -8.05 2.83 -1.01
C TRP A 537 -6.63 2.91 -1.55
N ASP A 538 -6.26 1.96 -2.41
CA ASP A 538 -4.92 1.86 -2.99
C ASP A 538 -4.76 2.81 -4.19
N ARG A 539 -5.87 3.36 -4.72
CA ARG A 539 -5.83 4.47 -5.67
C ARG A 539 -5.53 5.78 -4.94
N LYS A 540 -4.60 6.56 -5.50
CA LYS A 540 -4.26 7.91 -4.98
C LYS A 540 -5.44 8.88 -5.08
N TYR A 541 -6.30 8.72 -6.08
CA TYR A 541 -7.42 9.61 -6.36
C TYR A 541 -8.73 8.82 -6.41
N PHE A 542 -9.81 9.45 -5.95
CA PHE A 542 -11.17 8.95 -6.15
C PHE A 542 -11.54 9.09 -7.63
N PRO A 543 -12.18 8.07 -8.26
CA PRO A 543 -12.37 8.05 -9.71
C PRO A 543 -13.36 9.09 -10.24
N LEU A 544 -14.18 9.70 -9.38
CA LEU A 544 -15.13 10.73 -9.80
C LEU A 544 -14.53 12.13 -9.68
N GLY A 545 -14.59 12.88 -10.79
CA GLY A 545 -14.01 14.21 -10.92
C GLY A 545 -14.92 15.30 -10.34
N ASN A 546 -15.98 15.64 -11.07
CA ASN A 546 -16.94 16.68 -10.70
C ASN A 546 -18.36 16.11 -10.79
N ASN A 547 -19.25 16.66 -9.98
CA ASN A 547 -20.70 16.45 -10.05
C ASN A 547 -21.31 17.34 -11.17
N PRO A 548 -22.57 17.11 -11.57
CA PRO A 548 -23.23 17.90 -12.62
C PRO A 548 -23.36 19.39 -12.28
N ASP A 549 -23.43 19.73 -10.99
CA ASP A 549 -23.38 21.11 -10.48
C ASP A 549 -22.00 21.79 -10.59
N GLY A 550 -20.98 21.06 -11.07
CA GLY A 550 -19.60 21.53 -11.20
C GLY A 550 -18.79 21.46 -9.89
N GLU A 551 -19.39 21.06 -8.77
CA GLU A 551 -18.65 20.83 -7.53
C GLU A 551 -17.78 19.58 -7.64
N LYS A 552 -16.61 19.63 -7.01
CA LYS A 552 -15.73 18.47 -6.95
C LYS A 552 -16.33 17.41 -6.03
N GLN A 553 -16.47 16.18 -6.53
CA GLN A 553 -16.93 15.06 -5.72
C GLN A 553 -15.95 14.79 -4.58
N LYS A 554 -16.46 14.77 -3.34
CA LYS A 554 -15.66 14.44 -2.16
C LYS A 554 -15.35 12.96 -2.10
N ASP A 555 -14.24 12.65 -1.46
CA ASP A 555 -13.77 11.29 -1.28
C ASP A 555 -14.61 10.56 -0.21
N ILE A 556 -15.53 9.73 -0.70
CA ILE A 556 -16.45 8.93 0.11
C ILE A 556 -15.83 7.63 0.64
N ARG A 557 -14.60 7.29 0.22
CA ARG A 557 -13.96 6.04 0.62
C ARG A 557 -13.71 6.02 2.12
N VAL A 558 -13.89 4.84 2.73
CA VAL A 558 -13.67 4.60 4.17
C VAL A 558 -12.77 3.39 4.37
N TYR A 559 -11.74 3.50 5.20
CA TYR A 559 -10.85 2.40 5.56
C TYR A 559 -10.88 2.24 7.05
N CYS A 560 -11.24 1.04 7.49
CA CYS A 560 -11.30 0.66 8.89
C CYS A 560 -10.27 -0.41 9.16
N ARG A 561 -9.45 -0.18 10.18
CA ARG A 561 -8.49 -1.15 10.70
C ARG A 561 -8.86 -1.52 12.12
N ALA A 562 -9.23 -2.77 12.35
CA ALA A 562 -9.57 -3.30 13.66
C ALA A 562 -8.52 -4.31 14.14
N LYS A 563 -8.08 -4.15 15.39
CA LYS A 563 -7.11 -5.03 16.05
C LYS A 563 -7.54 -5.31 17.48
N PRO A 564 -7.01 -6.37 18.16
CA PRO A 564 -7.29 -6.60 19.57
C PRO A 564 -7.11 -5.33 20.40
N HIS A 565 -8.00 -5.10 21.37
CA HIS A 565 -7.86 -3.97 22.27
C HIS A 565 -6.54 -4.09 23.07
N GLU A 566 -5.75 -3.02 23.16
CA GLU A 566 -4.44 -3.01 23.85
C GLU A 566 -4.55 -3.11 25.38
N ARG A 567 -5.77 -3.07 25.92
CA ARG A 567 -6.01 -3.13 27.37
C ARG A 567 -6.44 -4.54 27.73
N ASP A 568 -5.76 -5.12 28.71
CA ASP A 568 -6.00 -6.48 29.18
C ASP A 568 -7.40 -6.67 29.79
N ASP A 569 -8.04 -5.60 30.28
CA ASP A 569 -9.40 -5.64 30.84
C ASP A 569 -10.51 -5.66 29.78
N LYS A 570 -10.16 -5.54 28.50
CA LYS A 570 -11.10 -5.51 27.36
C LYS A 570 -10.94 -6.74 26.46
N VAL A 571 -10.84 -7.92 27.08
CA VAL A 571 -10.73 -9.19 26.35
C VAL A 571 -11.95 -9.41 25.47
N GLY A 572 -11.71 -9.70 24.18
CA GLY A 572 -12.79 -9.90 23.20
C GLY A 572 -13.31 -8.61 22.56
N GLU A 573 -12.79 -7.45 22.94
CA GLU A 573 -13.01 -6.19 22.22
C GLU A 573 -11.88 -5.90 21.23
N CYS A 574 -12.19 -5.07 20.25
CA CYS A 574 -11.20 -4.48 19.36
C CYS A 574 -11.13 -2.96 19.48
N GLN A 575 -9.95 -2.44 19.15
CA GLN A 575 -9.75 -1.04 18.84
C GLN A 575 -9.84 -0.87 17.32
N ILE A 576 -10.67 0.07 16.88
CA ILE A 576 -10.91 0.36 15.47
C ILE A 576 -10.37 1.76 15.17
N LEU A 577 -9.56 1.84 14.11
CA LEU A 577 -9.13 3.08 13.49
C LEU A 577 -9.85 3.21 12.15
N MET A 578 -10.73 4.20 12.04
CA MET A 578 -11.36 4.57 10.78
C MET A 578 -10.62 5.75 10.16
N GLN A 579 -10.44 5.72 8.84
CA GLN A 579 -9.84 6.77 8.02
C GLN A 579 -10.76 7.12 6.84
N CYS A 580 -10.85 8.39 6.45
CA CYS A 580 -11.47 8.86 5.21
C CYS A 580 -10.57 9.90 4.51
N CYS A 581 -10.90 10.32 3.27
CA CYS A 581 -10.15 11.34 2.52
C CYS A 581 -8.65 11.02 2.36
N GLY A 582 -8.31 9.78 2.00
CA GLY A 582 -6.91 9.34 1.88
C GLY A 582 -6.11 9.43 3.19
N GLY A 583 -6.77 9.30 4.34
CA GLY A 583 -6.14 9.31 5.66
C GLY A 583 -6.04 10.69 6.32
N LYS A 584 -6.59 11.75 5.71
CA LYS A 584 -6.60 13.11 6.29
C LYS A 584 -7.49 13.23 7.52
N HIS A 585 -8.60 12.50 7.53
CA HIS A 585 -9.48 12.41 8.68
C HIS A 585 -9.41 11.01 9.27
N TRP A 586 -9.45 10.93 10.59
CA TRP A 586 -9.46 9.64 11.28
C TRP A 586 -10.21 9.72 12.61
N LYS A 587 -10.80 8.60 13.00
CA LYS A 587 -11.52 8.42 14.27
C LYS A 587 -11.05 7.10 14.88
N LYS A 588 -10.87 7.08 16.20
CA LYS A 588 -10.62 5.85 16.97
C LYS A 588 -11.81 5.57 17.88
N PHE A 589 -12.21 4.32 17.97
CA PHE A 589 -13.25 3.86 18.87
C PHE A 589 -12.99 2.40 19.26
N ALA A 590 -13.66 1.94 20.31
CA ALA A 590 -13.65 0.55 20.74
C ALA A 590 -14.99 -0.10 20.36
N SER A 591 -14.99 -1.42 20.17
CA SER A 591 -16.21 -2.17 19.85
C SER A 591 -17.13 -2.46 21.05
N GLY A 592 -16.71 -2.10 22.26
CA GLY A 592 -17.37 -2.42 23.52
C GLY A 592 -18.05 -1.22 24.17
#